data_AF-A0A939WBT1-F1
#
_entry.id   AF-A0A939WBT1-F1
#
_cell.length_a   1.000
_cell.length_b   1.000
_cell.length_c   1.000
_cell.angle_alpha   90.00
_cell.angle_beta   90.00
_cell.angle_gamma   90.00
#
_symmetry.space_group_name_H-M   'P 1'
#
loop_
_entity.id
_entity.type
_entity.pdbx_description
1 polymer ?
#
loop_
_entity_poly.entity_id
_entity_poly.type
_entity_poly.pdbx_seq_one_letter_code
_entity_poly.pdbx_strand_id
1 'polypeptide(L)'
;MINADFHTHSSFSTDSEAEPESMIQQAIALGLKTYCFTDHMDYFFPEHNDKGFTEFVFDPGLYFEKLTALRKKYRGQIDLRIGIELGLRDEPDVCDDNKRLCDALVASYPFDFVIGSTHVIDHFDPYNREYWKDRSAEDIVRMYFESVLYSVCHYDCFHVYGHLDYILRYLPESVTVDITKFEPLIDQILTELIARGKGIEVNTSRLARGSVMNPSPKILARYRELGGTILTIGSDAHRPDRIAGAFAEAEAILKELGFKEYTVFRKGKPSFRKL
;
A
#
# COMPACT_ATOMS: atom_id res chain seq x y z
N MET A 1 15.77 -10.48 -9.98
CA MET A 1 16.00 -9.16 -9.36
C MET A 1 14.84 -8.24 -9.67
N ILE A 2 13.98 -8.07 -8.68
CA ILE A 2 12.93 -7.06 -8.63
C ILE A 2 13.54 -5.70 -8.98
N ASN A 3 13.01 -5.07 -10.02
CA ASN A 3 13.53 -3.82 -10.57
C ASN A 3 12.43 -2.77 -10.75
N ALA A 4 11.33 -2.95 -10.03
CA ALA A 4 10.26 -2.00 -9.97
C ALA A 4 9.82 -1.78 -8.54
N ASP A 5 9.70 -0.52 -8.15
CA ASP A 5 9.15 -0.11 -6.86
C ASP A 5 7.78 0.53 -7.10
N PHE A 6 6.74 -0.07 -6.53
CA PHE A 6 5.34 0.26 -6.76
C PHE A 6 4.65 0.89 -5.55
N HIS A 7 5.39 1.25 -4.49
CA HIS A 7 4.84 1.96 -3.34
C HIS A 7 5.86 2.95 -2.78
N THR A 8 5.70 4.24 -3.09
CA THR A 8 6.60 5.31 -2.65
C THR A 8 5.88 6.65 -2.48
N HIS A 9 6.40 7.49 -1.57
CA HIS A 9 5.79 8.76 -1.15
C HIS A 9 6.78 9.90 -1.29
N SER A 10 6.34 10.96 -1.95
CA SER A 10 7.07 12.20 -2.13
C SER A 10 6.47 13.31 -1.26
N SER A 11 6.96 14.53 -1.43
CA SER A 11 6.44 15.73 -0.76
C SER A 11 4.98 16.08 -1.08
N PHE A 12 4.27 15.26 -1.87
CA PHE A 12 2.82 15.35 -2.01
C PHE A 12 2.08 14.60 -0.89
N SER A 13 2.69 13.58 -0.29
CA SER A 13 2.20 12.95 0.92
C SER A 13 2.55 13.81 2.14
N THR A 14 1.57 14.05 3.01
CA THR A 14 1.69 14.95 4.16
C THR A 14 2.82 14.57 5.13
N ASP A 15 3.16 13.29 5.20
CA ASP A 15 4.19 12.71 6.07
C ASP A 15 5.54 12.47 5.38
N SER A 16 5.76 13.07 4.21
CA SER A 16 7.03 13.04 3.47
C SER A 16 7.47 14.44 3.07
N GLU A 17 8.79 14.68 3.13
CA GLU A 17 9.42 15.91 2.63
C GLU A 17 10.25 15.64 1.36
N ALA A 18 10.17 14.42 0.82
CA ALA A 18 11.06 13.99 -0.25
C ALA A 18 10.63 14.57 -1.62
N GLU A 19 11.45 15.46 -2.17
CA GLU A 19 11.22 15.99 -3.52
C GLU A 19 11.11 14.87 -4.56
N PRO A 20 10.07 14.83 -5.41
CA PRO A 20 9.88 13.78 -6.40
C PRO A 20 11.09 13.55 -7.31
N GLU A 21 11.80 14.62 -7.66
CA GLU A 21 13.00 14.50 -8.51
C GLU A 21 14.14 13.75 -7.81
N SER A 22 14.34 13.97 -6.50
CA SER A 22 15.38 13.28 -5.73
C SER A 22 15.10 11.77 -5.64
N MET A 23 13.84 11.40 -5.47
CA MET A 23 13.35 10.02 -5.45
C MET A 23 13.64 9.32 -6.78
N ILE A 24 13.36 9.98 -7.90
CA ILE A 24 13.64 9.46 -9.25
C ILE A 24 15.15 9.24 -9.46
N GLN A 25 15.98 10.21 -9.09
CA GLN A 25 17.43 10.13 -9.25
C GLN A 25 17.99 8.95 -8.46
N GLN A 26 17.51 8.74 -7.23
CA GLN A 26 17.90 7.61 -6.41
C GLN A 26 17.41 6.27 -6.99
N ALA A 27 16.18 6.20 -7.49
CA ALA A 27 15.66 5.01 -8.18
C ALA A 27 16.54 4.61 -9.39
N ILE A 28 16.99 5.60 -10.18
CA ILE A 28 17.93 5.39 -11.29
C ILE A 28 19.28 4.88 -10.79
N ALA A 29 19.83 5.48 -9.72
CA ALA A 29 21.11 5.08 -9.14
C ALA A 29 21.09 3.63 -8.61
N LEU A 30 19.95 3.19 -8.08
CA LEU A 30 19.72 1.79 -7.65
C LEU A 30 19.46 0.82 -8.82
N GLY A 31 19.38 1.33 -10.06
CA GLY A 31 19.20 0.52 -11.26
C GLY A 31 17.76 0.06 -11.51
N LEU A 32 16.77 0.64 -10.81
CA LEU A 32 15.35 0.36 -11.07
C LEU A 32 15.00 0.71 -12.51
N LYS A 33 14.13 -0.12 -13.12
CA LYS A 33 13.63 0.06 -14.50
C LYS A 33 12.26 0.70 -14.52
N THR A 34 11.48 0.51 -13.47
CA THR A 34 10.14 1.10 -13.33
C THR A 34 10.01 1.66 -11.93
N TYR A 35 9.35 2.80 -11.80
CA TYR A 35 9.18 3.46 -10.51
C TYR A 35 7.81 4.13 -10.47
N CYS A 36 7.03 3.84 -9.43
CA CYS A 36 5.69 4.38 -9.25
C CYS A 36 5.62 5.23 -7.98
N PHE A 37 5.23 6.48 -8.16
CA PHE A 37 4.73 7.29 -7.04
C PHE A 37 3.32 6.82 -6.68
N THR A 38 3.04 6.71 -5.40
CA THR A 38 1.74 6.31 -4.83
C THR A 38 1.49 7.13 -3.58
N ASP A 39 1.63 8.44 -3.70
CA ASP A 39 1.40 9.37 -2.61
C ASP A 39 0.00 9.19 -1.98
N HIS A 40 -0.09 9.53 -0.69
CA HIS A 40 -1.29 9.35 0.13
C HIS A 40 -2.46 10.23 -0.33
N MET A 41 -3.65 9.65 -0.35
CA MET A 41 -4.91 10.36 -0.49
C MET A 41 -5.95 9.71 0.42
N ASP A 42 -6.11 10.29 1.61
CA ASP A 42 -6.96 9.77 2.67
C ASP A 42 -8.03 10.81 3.01
N TYR A 43 -9.20 10.70 2.38
CA TYR A 43 -10.34 11.54 2.72
C TYR A 43 -10.86 11.22 4.13
N PHE A 44 -11.21 12.28 4.86
CA PHE A 44 -11.73 12.21 6.23
C PHE A 44 -10.74 11.61 7.25
N PHE A 45 -9.43 11.78 7.03
CA PHE A 45 -8.41 11.39 8.00
C PHE A 45 -8.65 12.12 9.35
N PRO A 46 -8.57 11.42 10.50
CA PRO A 46 -8.89 12.03 11.80
C PRO A 46 -7.88 13.08 12.23
N GLU A 47 -8.37 14.19 12.81
CA GLU A 47 -7.56 15.33 13.26
C GLU A 47 -6.64 15.03 14.47
N HIS A 48 -6.83 13.90 15.14
CA HIS A 48 -6.19 13.57 16.43
C HIS A 48 -4.89 12.76 16.32
N ASN A 49 -4.07 12.97 15.29
CA ASN A 49 -2.74 12.36 15.29
C ASN A 49 -1.73 13.22 16.09
N ASP A 50 -0.90 12.56 16.89
CA ASP A 50 0.11 13.21 17.75
C ASP A 50 1.20 13.94 16.95
N LYS A 51 1.19 13.83 15.62
CA LYS A 51 2.13 14.49 14.70
C LYS A 51 1.60 15.78 14.10
N GLY A 52 0.33 16.15 14.33
CA GLY A 52 -0.27 17.37 13.83
C GLY A 52 -0.56 17.40 12.32
N PHE A 53 -0.59 16.24 11.67
CA PHE A 53 -1.02 16.14 10.27
C PHE A 53 -2.55 16.13 10.23
N THR A 54 -3.16 17.19 9.73
CA THR A 54 -4.64 17.31 9.74
C THR A 54 -5.28 16.85 8.45
N GLU A 55 -4.51 16.75 7.35
CA GLU A 55 -5.05 16.42 6.04
C GLU A 55 -4.04 15.59 5.23
N PHE A 56 -4.42 14.39 4.81
CA PHE A 56 -3.68 13.51 3.89
C PHE A 56 -4.25 13.63 2.46
N VAL A 57 -4.61 14.85 2.05
CA VAL A 57 -5.13 15.14 0.72
C VAL A 57 -4.23 16.15 0.01
N PHE A 58 -4.07 15.99 -1.30
CA PHE A 58 -3.30 16.91 -2.14
C PHE A 58 -4.08 17.32 -3.38
N ASP A 59 -3.62 18.34 -4.11
CA ASP A 59 -4.20 18.72 -5.40
C ASP A 59 -3.74 17.75 -6.51
N PRO A 60 -4.64 16.91 -7.06
CA PRO A 60 -4.28 15.94 -8.09
C PRO A 60 -3.86 16.59 -9.42
N GLY A 61 -4.33 17.81 -9.72
CA GLY A 61 -3.91 18.57 -10.89
C GLY A 61 -2.42 18.91 -10.81
N LEU A 62 -1.97 19.45 -9.67
CA LEU A 62 -0.55 19.77 -9.43
C LEU A 62 0.32 18.50 -9.42
N TYR A 63 -0.18 17.41 -8.83
CA TYR A 63 0.49 16.11 -8.83
C TYR A 63 0.76 15.60 -10.25
N PHE A 64 -0.28 15.58 -11.10
CA PHE A 64 -0.14 15.12 -12.49
C PHE A 64 0.72 16.07 -13.35
N GLU A 65 0.61 17.38 -13.14
CA GLU A 65 1.45 18.37 -13.84
C GLU A 65 2.93 18.10 -13.55
N LYS A 66 3.30 18.06 -12.27
CA LYS A 66 4.68 17.86 -11.81
C LYS A 66 5.24 16.51 -12.27
N LEU A 67 4.54 15.42 -11.99
CA LEU A 67 5.03 14.08 -12.30
C LEU A 67 5.03 13.79 -13.81
N THR A 68 4.13 14.39 -14.60
CA THR A 68 4.18 14.27 -16.05
C THR A 68 5.39 15.01 -16.64
N ALA A 69 5.73 16.19 -16.12
CA ALA A 69 6.94 16.90 -16.50
C ALA A 69 8.20 16.09 -16.20
N LEU A 70 8.27 15.48 -15.00
CA LEU A 70 9.39 14.61 -14.60
C LEU A 70 9.47 13.33 -15.44
N ARG A 71 8.33 12.69 -15.72
CA ARG A 71 8.23 11.53 -16.64
C ARG A 71 8.76 11.86 -18.03
N LYS A 72 8.55 13.08 -18.53
CA LYS A 72 9.15 13.55 -19.79
C LYS A 72 10.66 13.78 -19.66
N LYS A 73 11.10 14.44 -18.58
CA LYS A 73 12.52 14.76 -18.32
C LYS A 73 13.40 13.50 -18.22
N TYR A 74 12.93 12.47 -17.53
CA TYR A 74 13.67 11.22 -17.30
C TYR A 74 13.37 10.10 -18.31
N ARG A 75 12.69 10.43 -19.41
CA ARG A 75 12.37 9.47 -20.46
C ARG A 75 13.64 8.80 -20.99
N GLY A 76 13.63 7.47 -21.05
CA GLY A 76 14.76 6.66 -21.52
C GLY A 76 15.76 6.28 -20.42
N GLN A 77 15.66 6.88 -19.23
CA GLN A 77 16.46 6.49 -18.07
C GLN A 77 15.69 5.56 -17.14
N ILE A 78 14.41 5.87 -16.88
CA ILE A 78 13.51 5.07 -16.03
C ILE A 78 12.07 5.21 -16.51
N ASP A 79 11.28 4.15 -16.38
CA ASP A 79 9.85 4.16 -16.71
C ASP A 79 9.04 4.64 -15.50
N LEU A 80 8.76 5.95 -15.45
CA LEU A 80 7.99 6.56 -14.38
C LEU A 80 6.48 6.32 -14.54
N ARG A 81 5.87 5.83 -13.46
CA ARG A 81 4.43 5.61 -13.30
C ARG A 81 3.86 6.62 -12.31
N ILE A 82 2.65 7.07 -12.59
CA ILE A 82 1.90 7.98 -11.72
C ILE A 82 0.75 7.17 -11.12
N GLY A 83 0.90 6.74 -9.88
CA GLY A 83 -0.14 6.08 -9.11
C GLY A 83 -0.55 6.89 -7.89
N ILE A 84 -1.29 6.24 -7.00
CA ILE A 84 -1.84 6.82 -5.77
C ILE A 84 -2.12 5.70 -4.76
N GLU A 85 -1.97 5.98 -3.48
CA GLU A 85 -2.49 5.15 -2.40
C GLU A 85 -3.73 5.80 -1.80
N LEU A 86 -4.86 5.08 -1.82
CA LEU A 86 -6.13 5.55 -1.32
C LEU A 86 -6.41 4.96 0.07
N GLY A 87 -6.68 5.82 1.04
CA GLY A 87 -7.25 5.44 2.33
C GLY A 87 -8.74 5.09 2.20
N LEU A 88 -9.06 3.81 2.29
CA LEU A 88 -10.42 3.28 2.22
C LEU A 88 -11.04 3.23 3.62
N ARG A 89 -12.33 3.52 3.71
CA ARG A 89 -13.07 3.68 4.97
C ARG A 89 -14.34 2.84 5.00
N ASP A 90 -14.65 2.25 6.14
CA ASP A 90 -15.86 1.45 6.38
C ASP A 90 -16.82 2.09 7.38
N GLU A 91 -16.41 3.19 8.03
CA GLU A 91 -17.23 3.82 9.06
C GLU A 91 -18.52 4.45 8.47
N PRO A 92 -19.72 4.16 9.03
CA PRO A 92 -21.01 4.49 8.39
C PRO A 92 -21.27 5.96 8.09
N ASP A 93 -20.66 6.86 8.84
CA ASP A 93 -20.79 8.32 8.70
C ASP A 93 -19.93 8.90 7.58
N VAL A 94 -18.92 8.17 7.08
CA VAL A 94 -18.01 8.65 6.02
C VAL A 94 -17.86 7.70 4.82
N CYS A 95 -18.22 6.41 4.93
CA CYS A 95 -17.86 5.41 3.93
C CYS A 95 -18.46 5.67 2.54
N ASP A 96 -19.72 6.11 2.44
CA ASP A 96 -20.37 6.44 1.16
C ASP A 96 -19.69 7.62 0.45
N ASP A 97 -19.33 8.66 1.20
CA ASP A 97 -18.65 9.84 0.66
C ASP A 97 -17.19 9.57 0.35
N ASN A 98 -16.47 8.80 1.19
CA ASN A 98 -15.10 8.36 0.92
C ASN A 98 -15.07 7.57 -0.40
N LYS A 99 -15.96 6.59 -0.56
CA LYS A 99 -16.10 5.82 -1.79
C LYS A 99 -16.39 6.71 -3.00
N ARG A 100 -17.36 7.62 -2.89
CA ARG A 100 -17.72 8.54 -3.98
C ARG A 100 -16.53 9.41 -4.41
N LEU A 101 -15.76 9.93 -3.46
CA LEU A 101 -14.59 10.77 -3.73
C LEU A 101 -13.43 9.96 -4.34
N CYS A 102 -13.15 8.76 -3.82
CA CYS A 102 -12.17 7.83 -4.36
C CYS A 102 -12.50 7.44 -5.81
N ASP A 103 -13.74 7.03 -6.08
CA ASP A 103 -14.21 6.67 -7.43
C ASP A 103 -14.10 7.86 -8.39
N ALA A 104 -14.54 9.06 -7.97
CA ALA A 104 -14.47 10.26 -8.78
C ALA A 104 -13.02 10.67 -9.10
N LEU A 105 -12.10 10.56 -8.14
CA LEU A 105 -10.69 10.87 -8.32
C LEU A 105 -10.04 9.94 -9.34
N VAL A 106 -10.23 8.63 -9.18
CA VAL A 106 -9.65 7.62 -10.09
C VAL A 106 -10.26 7.72 -11.49
N ALA A 107 -11.53 8.10 -11.62
CA ALA A 107 -12.16 8.34 -12.91
C ALA A 107 -11.67 9.63 -13.60
N SER A 108 -11.26 10.63 -12.83
CA SER A 108 -10.89 11.96 -13.36
C SER A 108 -9.46 12.03 -13.88
N TYR A 109 -8.57 11.14 -13.43
CA TYR A 109 -7.15 11.19 -13.77
C TYR A 109 -6.61 9.86 -14.29
N PRO A 110 -5.66 9.87 -15.25
CA PRO A 110 -5.16 8.66 -15.89
C PRO A 110 -4.07 7.98 -15.05
N PHE A 111 -4.39 7.57 -13.82
CA PHE A 111 -3.48 6.84 -12.96
C PHE A 111 -3.00 5.55 -13.63
N ASP A 112 -1.70 5.26 -13.50
CA ASP A 112 -1.10 4.03 -13.96
C ASP A 112 -1.43 2.85 -13.02
N PHE A 113 -1.61 3.15 -11.73
CA PHE A 113 -1.73 2.19 -10.64
C PHE A 113 -2.42 2.83 -9.44
N VAL A 114 -3.13 2.03 -8.64
CA VAL A 114 -3.87 2.49 -7.46
C VAL A 114 -3.77 1.41 -6.39
N ILE A 115 -3.28 1.77 -5.22
CA ILE A 115 -3.30 0.95 -4.01
C ILE A 115 -4.54 1.36 -3.21
N GLY A 116 -5.30 0.39 -2.70
CA GLY A 116 -6.31 0.63 -1.67
C GLY A 116 -5.76 0.14 -0.33
N SER A 117 -5.86 0.96 0.71
CA SER A 117 -5.27 0.69 2.02
C SER A 117 -6.24 1.04 3.15
N THR A 118 -6.13 0.34 4.28
CA THR A 118 -6.82 0.71 5.53
C THR A 118 -5.82 1.39 6.45
N HIS A 119 -5.97 2.69 6.66
CA HIS A 119 -5.14 3.48 7.58
C HIS A 119 -5.88 3.94 8.84
N VAL A 120 -7.21 3.95 8.79
CA VAL A 120 -8.06 4.41 9.89
C VAL A 120 -9.05 3.31 10.22
N ILE A 121 -9.21 3.04 11.51
CA ILE A 121 -10.15 2.05 12.04
C ILE A 121 -10.86 2.72 13.21
N ASP A 122 -12.20 2.66 13.25
CA ASP A 122 -12.98 3.28 14.33
C ASP A 122 -12.65 4.77 14.52
N HIS A 123 -12.40 5.50 13.43
CA HIS A 123 -11.96 6.90 13.46
C HIS A 123 -10.58 7.16 14.08
N PHE A 124 -9.76 6.13 14.31
CA PHE A 124 -8.40 6.26 14.82
C PHE A 124 -7.36 5.74 13.84
N ASP A 125 -6.26 6.45 13.77
CA ASP A 125 -5.02 5.95 13.18
C ASP A 125 -4.36 4.96 14.18
N PRO A 126 -4.19 3.68 13.84
CA PRO A 126 -3.58 2.69 14.72
C PRO A 126 -2.10 2.97 15.02
N TYR A 127 -1.47 3.91 14.32
CA TYR A 127 -0.17 4.46 14.69
C TYR A 127 -0.18 5.11 16.08
N ASN A 128 -1.31 5.74 16.49
CA ASN A 128 -1.42 6.40 17.78
C ASN A 128 -1.48 5.36 18.91
N ARG A 129 -0.52 5.40 19.84
CA ARG A 129 -0.43 4.46 20.96
C ARG A 129 -1.63 4.56 21.91
N GLU A 130 -2.26 5.72 22.04
CA GLU A 130 -3.46 5.87 22.87
C GLU A 130 -4.65 5.08 22.31
N TYR A 131 -4.69 4.78 21.01
CA TYR A 131 -5.74 3.93 20.42
C TYR A 131 -5.74 2.52 21.02
N TRP A 132 -4.56 2.01 21.39
CA TRP A 132 -4.41 0.66 21.93
C TRP A 132 -4.68 0.56 23.43
N LYS A 133 -4.74 1.70 24.12
CA LYS A 133 -4.84 1.76 25.57
C LYS A 133 -6.24 1.36 26.03
N ASP A 134 -6.29 0.50 27.05
CA ASP A 134 -7.54 -0.04 27.63
C ASP A 134 -8.46 -0.75 26.60
N ARG A 135 -7.93 -1.11 25.43
CA ARG A 135 -8.62 -1.85 24.38
C ARG A 135 -8.00 -3.23 24.17
N SER A 136 -8.83 -4.17 23.74
CA SER A 136 -8.39 -5.52 23.36
C SER A 136 -7.68 -5.47 22.01
N ALA A 137 -6.40 -5.82 21.99
CA ALA A 137 -5.63 -5.89 20.75
C ALA A 137 -6.19 -6.92 19.77
N GLU A 138 -6.77 -8.02 20.27
CA GLU A 138 -7.45 -9.01 19.42
C GLU A 138 -8.69 -8.40 18.75
N ASP A 139 -9.46 -7.57 19.46
CA ASP A 139 -10.63 -6.89 18.88
C ASP A 139 -10.23 -5.82 17.87
N ILE A 140 -9.17 -5.05 18.14
CA ILE A 140 -8.64 -4.08 17.17
C ILE A 140 -8.17 -4.77 15.89
N VAL A 141 -7.43 -5.88 16.01
CA VAL A 141 -6.98 -6.66 14.86
C VAL A 141 -8.16 -7.25 14.09
N ARG A 142 -9.19 -7.73 14.81
CA ARG A 142 -10.45 -8.20 14.19
C ARG A 142 -11.13 -7.09 13.40
N MET A 143 -11.35 -5.93 14.01
CA MET A 143 -11.98 -4.77 13.38
C MET A 143 -11.21 -4.30 12.14
N TYR A 144 -9.88 -4.31 12.20
CA TYR A 144 -9.05 -4.00 11.04
C TYR A 144 -9.31 -4.97 9.87
N PHE A 145 -9.28 -6.28 10.11
CA PHE A 145 -9.56 -7.23 9.02
C PHE A 145 -11.02 -7.19 8.55
N GLU A 146 -11.97 -6.87 9.43
CA GLU A 146 -13.37 -6.61 9.05
C GLU A 146 -13.48 -5.38 8.12
N SER A 147 -12.75 -4.30 8.43
CA SER A 147 -12.66 -3.09 7.59
C SER A 147 -11.97 -3.35 6.24
N VAL A 148 -10.90 -4.15 6.24
CA VAL A 148 -10.25 -4.62 5.01
C VAL A 148 -11.24 -5.42 4.16
N LEU A 149 -11.97 -6.38 4.75
CA LEU A 149 -12.98 -7.15 4.03
C LEU A 149 -14.09 -6.24 3.48
N TYR A 150 -14.59 -5.29 4.27
CA TYR A 150 -15.56 -4.31 3.81
C TYR A 150 -15.04 -3.56 2.59
N SER A 151 -13.82 -3.03 2.67
CA SER A 151 -13.18 -2.31 1.58
C SER A 151 -13.05 -3.17 0.32
N VAL A 152 -12.59 -4.41 0.49
CA VAL A 152 -12.44 -5.42 -0.55
C VAL A 152 -13.77 -5.88 -1.14
N CYS A 153 -14.91 -5.66 -0.49
CA CYS A 153 -16.24 -5.97 -1.02
C CYS A 153 -16.93 -4.76 -1.68
N HIS A 154 -16.64 -3.54 -1.23
CA HIS A 154 -17.42 -2.36 -1.62
C HIS A 154 -16.68 -1.39 -2.54
N TYR A 155 -15.34 -1.39 -2.57
CA TYR A 155 -14.56 -0.48 -3.40
C TYR A 155 -14.05 -1.19 -4.66
N ASP A 156 -14.16 -0.53 -5.81
CA ASP A 156 -13.65 -1.03 -7.10
C ASP A 156 -12.43 -0.26 -7.61
N CYS A 157 -12.19 0.94 -7.08
CA CYS A 157 -11.26 1.93 -7.61
C CYS A 157 -9.77 1.63 -7.37
N PHE A 158 -9.40 0.45 -6.86
CA PHE A 158 -8.01 0.04 -6.61
C PHE A 158 -7.58 -1.15 -7.48
N HIS A 159 -6.28 -1.38 -7.63
CA HIS A 159 -5.72 -2.53 -8.37
C HIS A 159 -5.18 -3.60 -7.42
N VAL A 160 -4.52 -3.19 -6.34
CA VAL A 160 -4.06 -4.07 -5.28
C VAL A 160 -4.43 -3.51 -3.92
N TYR A 161 -4.51 -4.40 -2.93
CA TYR A 161 -4.63 -4.00 -1.54
C TYR A 161 -3.24 -3.82 -0.91
N GLY A 162 -2.99 -2.65 -0.33
CA GLY A 162 -1.74 -2.26 0.33
C GLY A 162 -1.53 -3.03 1.63
N HIS A 163 -0.26 -3.30 1.97
CA HIS A 163 0.22 -3.83 3.27
C HIS A 163 -0.85 -4.53 4.13
N LEU A 164 -1.43 -5.64 3.62
CA LEU A 164 -2.71 -6.21 4.08
C LEU A 164 -2.87 -6.40 5.59
N ASP A 165 -1.78 -6.66 6.33
CA ASP A 165 -1.75 -6.82 7.78
C ASP A 165 -1.09 -5.63 8.52
N TYR A 166 -1.27 -4.41 7.99
CA TYR A 166 -0.73 -3.13 8.50
C TYR A 166 -0.88 -2.97 10.00
N ILE A 167 -2.03 -3.37 10.55
CA ILE A 167 -2.34 -3.27 11.98
C ILE A 167 -1.27 -3.92 12.88
N LEU A 168 -0.58 -4.95 12.37
CA LEU A 168 0.47 -5.67 13.08
C LEU A 168 1.79 -4.88 13.19
N ARG A 169 1.92 -3.73 12.52
CA ARG A 169 3.03 -2.79 12.68
C ARG A 169 3.01 -2.11 14.05
N TYR A 170 1.82 -1.91 14.61
CA TYR A 170 1.61 -1.02 15.76
C TYR A 170 1.12 -1.72 17.02
N LEU A 171 1.10 -3.06 17.01
CA LEU A 171 0.91 -3.82 18.23
C LEU A 171 1.87 -3.33 19.33
N PRO A 172 1.35 -3.01 20.54
CA PRO A 172 2.22 -2.68 21.66
C PRO A 172 3.22 -3.82 21.93
N GLU A 173 4.48 -3.48 22.23
CA GLU A 173 5.57 -4.47 22.37
C GLU A 173 5.29 -5.56 23.43
N SER A 174 4.47 -5.25 24.44
CA SER A 174 4.07 -6.19 25.49
C SER A 174 2.91 -7.11 25.09
N VAL A 175 2.37 -6.98 23.89
CA VAL A 175 1.16 -7.66 23.43
C VAL A 175 1.49 -8.58 22.26
N THR A 176 1.05 -9.83 22.39
CA THR A 176 1.08 -10.81 21.30
C THR A 176 -0.34 -11.13 20.92
N VAL A 177 -0.63 -11.10 19.61
CA VAL A 177 -1.91 -11.51 19.05
C VAL A 177 -1.71 -12.79 18.24
N ASP A 178 -2.54 -13.80 18.51
CA ASP A 178 -2.55 -15.03 17.72
C ASP A 178 -3.29 -14.81 16.40
N ILE A 179 -2.52 -14.60 15.32
CA ILE A 179 -3.05 -14.33 13.99
C ILE A 179 -3.83 -15.52 13.41
N THR A 180 -3.63 -16.74 13.93
CA THR A 180 -4.35 -17.91 13.43
C THR A 180 -5.87 -17.81 13.65
N LYS A 181 -6.30 -17.05 14.67
CA LYS A 181 -7.71 -16.75 14.92
C LYS A 181 -8.40 -16.00 13.79
N PHE A 182 -7.63 -15.25 12.98
CA PHE A 182 -8.15 -14.44 11.88
C PHE A 182 -7.98 -15.11 10.51
N GLU A 183 -7.43 -16.33 10.45
CA GLU A 183 -7.28 -17.07 9.18
C GLU A 183 -8.56 -17.19 8.36
N PRO A 184 -9.74 -17.50 8.95
CA PRO A 184 -10.98 -17.56 8.17
C PRO A 184 -11.37 -16.22 7.53
N LEU A 185 -11.05 -15.10 8.21
CA LEU A 185 -11.35 -13.76 7.72
C LEU A 185 -10.33 -13.33 6.65
N ILE A 186 -9.04 -13.63 6.87
CA ILE A 186 -7.97 -13.42 5.88
C ILE A 186 -8.26 -14.24 4.61
N ASP A 187 -8.69 -15.49 4.73
CA ASP A 187 -9.05 -16.34 3.58
C ASP A 187 -10.20 -15.74 2.77
N GLN A 188 -11.21 -15.16 3.44
CA GLN A 188 -12.31 -14.46 2.76
C GLN A 188 -11.80 -13.23 2.01
N ILE A 189 -10.98 -12.40 2.64
CA ILE A 189 -10.37 -11.21 2.01
C ILE A 189 -9.57 -11.61 0.76
N LEU A 190 -8.69 -12.60 0.88
CA LEU A 190 -7.83 -13.05 -0.22
C LEU A 190 -8.66 -13.66 -1.35
N THR A 191 -9.66 -14.48 -1.02
CA THR A 191 -10.55 -15.10 -2.01
C THR A 191 -11.35 -14.04 -2.76
N GLU A 192 -11.87 -13.03 -2.08
CA GLU A 192 -12.64 -11.95 -2.70
C GLU A 192 -11.75 -11.08 -3.61
N LEU A 193 -10.54 -10.71 -3.16
CA LEU A 193 -9.57 -10.02 -4.00
C LEU A 193 -9.29 -10.78 -5.31
N ILE A 194 -9.05 -12.10 -5.20
CA ILE A 194 -8.78 -12.96 -6.36
C ILE A 194 -10.00 -13.02 -7.29
N ALA A 195 -11.19 -13.25 -6.74
CA ALA A 195 -12.44 -13.34 -7.50
C ALA A 195 -12.74 -12.05 -8.27
N ARG A 196 -12.39 -10.89 -7.70
CA ARG A 196 -12.55 -9.56 -8.31
C ARG A 196 -11.39 -9.16 -9.24
N GLY A 197 -10.40 -10.04 -9.45
CA GLY A 197 -9.23 -9.76 -10.29
C GLY A 197 -8.31 -8.68 -9.73
N LYS A 198 -8.31 -8.49 -8.41
CA LYS A 198 -7.42 -7.59 -7.67
C LYS A 198 -6.20 -8.38 -7.17
N GLY A 199 -5.14 -7.66 -6.79
CA GLY A 199 -3.96 -8.24 -6.18
C GLY A 199 -3.71 -7.79 -4.75
N ILE A 200 -2.55 -8.18 -4.23
CA ILE A 200 -2.00 -7.67 -2.97
C ILE A 200 -0.62 -7.09 -3.20
N GLU A 201 -0.25 -6.16 -2.34
CA GLU A 201 1.12 -5.67 -2.21
C GLU A 201 1.99 -6.62 -1.37
N VAL A 202 3.29 -6.68 -1.71
CA VAL A 202 4.39 -7.02 -0.80
C VAL A 202 5.13 -5.74 -0.43
N ASN A 203 4.93 -5.30 0.80
CA ASN A 203 5.50 -4.10 1.36
C ASN A 203 6.75 -4.45 2.19
N THR A 204 7.91 -3.95 1.77
CA THR A 204 9.20 -4.31 2.34
C THR A 204 9.68 -3.36 3.43
N SER A 205 8.89 -2.35 3.80
CA SER A 205 9.29 -1.30 4.75
C SER A 205 9.73 -1.84 6.11
N ARG A 206 8.98 -2.80 6.66
CA ARG A 206 9.34 -3.51 7.90
C ARG A 206 10.53 -4.42 7.73
N LEU A 207 10.65 -5.09 6.58
CA LEU A 207 11.78 -5.97 6.27
C LEU A 207 13.10 -5.20 6.26
N ALA A 208 13.11 -4.03 5.63
CA ALA A 208 14.24 -3.11 5.65
C ALA A 208 14.63 -2.60 7.05
N ARG A 209 13.77 -2.81 8.06
CA ARG A 209 14.00 -2.47 9.48
C ARG A 209 14.25 -3.72 10.34
N GLY A 210 14.51 -4.89 9.74
CA GLY A 210 14.83 -6.12 10.44
C GLY A 210 13.62 -6.85 11.03
N SER A 211 12.42 -6.59 10.51
CA SER A 211 11.16 -7.21 10.93
C SER A 211 10.55 -8.04 9.79
N VAL A 212 9.46 -8.76 10.04
CA VAL A 212 8.68 -9.43 8.99
C VAL A 212 8.02 -8.40 8.06
N MET A 213 8.05 -8.62 6.74
CA MET A 213 7.34 -7.80 5.73
C MET A 213 5.81 -7.84 5.89
N ASN A 214 5.11 -6.94 5.19
CA ASN A 214 3.64 -6.97 5.12
C ASN A 214 3.16 -7.33 3.70
N PRO A 215 2.21 -8.25 3.54
CA PRO A 215 1.75 -9.16 4.57
C PRO A 215 2.82 -10.19 4.95
N SER A 216 2.64 -10.82 6.10
CA SER A 216 3.55 -11.87 6.55
C SER A 216 3.71 -12.99 5.51
N PRO A 217 4.87 -13.69 5.46
CA PRO A 217 5.09 -14.82 4.55
C PRO A 217 3.99 -15.90 4.61
N LYS A 218 3.33 -16.07 5.76
CA LYS A 218 2.21 -17.00 5.92
C LYS A 218 0.99 -16.59 5.11
N ILE A 219 0.62 -15.30 5.15
CA ILE A 219 -0.49 -14.76 4.34
C ILE A 219 -0.14 -14.80 2.86
N LEU A 220 1.11 -14.51 2.48
CA LEU A 220 1.56 -14.62 1.08
C LEU A 220 1.50 -16.06 0.56
N ALA A 221 1.93 -17.04 1.37
CA ALA A 221 1.80 -18.45 1.04
C ALA A 221 0.34 -18.82 0.81
N ARG A 222 -0.55 -18.34 1.70
CA ARG A 222 -1.99 -18.59 1.61
C ARG A 222 -2.62 -17.96 0.38
N TYR A 223 -2.28 -16.72 0.05
CA TYR A 223 -2.73 -16.05 -1.16
C TYR A 223 -2.38 -16.87 -2.42
N ARG A 224 -1.15 -17.39 -2.50
CA ARG A 224 -0.73 -18.27 -3.59
C ARG A 224 -1.52 -19.57 -3.64
N GLU A 225 -1.74 -20.22 -2.49
CA GLU A 225 -2.52 -21.47 -2.38
C GLU A 225 -3.96 -21.30 -2.86
N LEU A 226 -4.56 -20.13 -2.61
CA LEU A 226 -5.88 -19.76 -3.06
C LEU A 226 -5.93 -19.37 -4.55
N GLY A 227 -4.79 -19.36 -5.26
CA GLY A 227 -4.70 -19.05 -6.69
C GLY A 227 -4.35 -17.60 -7.02
N GLY A 228 -3.95 -16.81 -6.01
CA GLY A 228 -3.50 -15.44 -6.16
C GLY A 228 -2.24 -15.31 -7.00
N THR A 229 -2.25 -14.37 -7.95
CA THR A 229 -1.14 -14.17 -8.91
C THR A 229 -0.72 -12.72 -9.08
N ILE A 230 -1.61 -11.77 -8.81
CA ILE A 230 -1.30 -10.33 -8.92
C ILE A 230 -0.61 -9.91 -7.62
N LEU A 231 0.66 -9.57 -7.73
CA LEU A 231 1.54 -9.28 -6.60
C LEU A 231 2.48 -8.12 -6.93
N THR A 232 2.25 -6.92 -6.39
CA THR A 232 3.17 -5.77 -6.58
C THR A 232 4.18 -5.71 -5.44
N ILE A 233 5.35 -5.12 -5.69
CA ILE A 233 6.39 -4.96 -4.67
C ILE A 233 6.60 -3.47 -4.42
N GLY A 234 6.59 -3.07 -3.16
CA GLY A 234 6.66 -1.67 -2.74
C GLY A 234 7.56 -1.49 -1.53
N SER A 235 8.34 -0.40 -1.50
CA SER A 235 9.22 -0.09 -0.36
C SER A 235 8.57 0.76 0.72
N ASP A 236 7.42 1.39 0.44
CA ASP A 236 6.78 2.38 1.33
C ASP A 236 7.74 3.55 1.65
N ALA A 237 8.60 3.87 0.68
CA ALA A 237 9.68 4.82 0.89
C ALA A 237 9.14 6.25 0.90
N HIS A 238 9.26 6.90 2.06
CA HIS A 238 8.99 8.33 2.25
C HIS A 238 10.24 9.20 2.07
N ARG A 239 11.39 8.59 1.75
CA ARG A 239 12.68 9.25 1.58
C ARG A 239 13.55 8.48 0.58
N PRO A 240 14.46 9.15 -0.15
CA PRO A 240 15.29 8.49 -1.16
C PRO A 240 16.08 7.30 -0.62
N ASP A 241 16.67 7.41 0.58
CA ASP A 241 17.49 6.34 1.19
C ASP A 241 16.72 5.05 1.53
N ARG A 242 15.39 5.03 1.36
CA ARG A 242 14.52 3.89 1.64
C ARG A 242 14.00 3.18 0.39
N ILE A 243 14.19 3.76 -0.78
CA ILE A 243 13.74 3.18 -2.06
C ILE A 243 14.34 1.78 -2.26
N ALA A 244 13.51 0.84 -2.73
CA ALA A 244 13.87 -0.57 -2.93
C ALA A 244 14.46 -1.28 -1.71
N GLY A 245 14.20 -0.78 -0.50
CA GLY A 245 14.69 -1.36 0.74
C GLY A 245 14.32 -2.84 0.87
N ALA A 246 15.29 -3.70 1.15
CA ALA A 246 15.13 -5.14 1.31
C ALA A 246 14.51 -5.91 0.12
N PHE A 247 14.53 -5.37 -1.11
CA PHE A 247 13.97 -6.06 -2.29
C PHE A 247 14.65 -7.40 -2.60
N ALA A 248 15.97 -7.52 -2.39
CA ALA A 248 16.68 -8.79 -2.60
C ALA A 248 16.23 -9.88 -1.62
N GLU A 249 15.96 -9.50 -0.37
CA GLU A 249 15.46 -10.42 0.66
C GLU A 249 14.00 -10.79 0.39
N ALA A 250 13.15 -9.82 0.05
CA ALA A 250 11.77 -10.08 -0.37
C ALA A 250 11.71 -11.03 -1.58
N GLU A 251 12.57 -10.85 -2.58
CA GLU A 251 12.65 -11.77 -3.72
C GLU A 251 13.00 -13.21 -3.31
N ALA A 252 13.97 -13.38 -2.40
CA ALA A 252 14.35 -14.70 -1.89
C ALA A 252 13.17 -15.36 -1.19
N ILE A 253 12.49 -14.64 -0.29
CA ILE A 253 11.31 -15.15 0.42
C ILE A 253 10.21 -15.52 -0.58
N LEU A 254 9.91 -14.67 -1.57
CA LEU A 254 8.88 -14.96 -2.57
C LEU A 254 9.21 -16.21 -3.40
N LYS A 255 10.48 -16.41 -3.75
CA LYS A 255 10.94 -17.62 -4.46
C LYS A 255 10.83 -18.88 -3.61
N GLU A 256 11.15 -18.80 -2.32
CA GLU A 256 10.96 -19.90 -1.36
C GLU A 256 9.48 -20.23 -1.19
N LEU A 257 8.64 -19.19 -1.17
CA LEU A 257 7.18 -19.31 -1.28
C LEU A 257 6.73 -19.66 -2.71
N GLY A 258 7.58 -20.14 -3.61
CA GLY A 258 7.15 -20.66 -4.92
C GLY A 258 6.50 -19.65 -5.88
N PHE A 259 6.54 -18.34 -5.59
CA PHE A 259 6.19 -17.33 -6.58
C PHE A 259 7.25 -17.31 -7.68
N LYS A 260 6.80 -17.12 -8.92
CA LYS A 260 7.67 -17.07 -10.10
C LYS A 260 7.76 -15.67 -10.71
N GLU A 261 6.75 -14.85 -10.42
CA GLU A 261 6.55 -13.56 -11.04
C GLU A 261 6.04 -12.55 -10.01
N TYR A 262 6.33 -11.27 -10.25
CA TYR A 262 5.68 -10.14 -9.63
C TYR A 262 5.03 -9.29 -10.72
N THR A 263 4.11 -8.42 -10.33
CA THR A 263 3.27 -7.64 -11.23
C THR A 263 3.70 -6.18 -11.21
N VAL A 264 3.72 -5.57 -12.39
CA VAL A 264 3.81 -4.12 -12.57
C VAL A 264 2.57 -3.64 -13.32
N PHE A 265 2.18 -2.38 -13.11
CA PHE A 265 1.01 -1.80 -13.76
C PHE A 265 1.38 -0.65 -14.71
N ARG A 266 0.54 -0.45 -15.71
CA ARG A 266 0.52 0.73 -16.59
C ARG A 266 -0.90 0.98 -17.05
N LYS A 267 -1.41 2.20 -16.86
CA LYS A 267 -2.81 2.56 -17.16
C LYS A 267 -3.81 1.51 -16.65
N GLY A 268 -3.62 1.04 -15.42
CA GLY A 268 -4.43 0.02 -14.76
C GLY A 268 -4.31 -1.40 -15.32
N LYS A 269 -3.42 -1.65 -16.28
CA LYS A 269 -3.21 -2.97 -16.86
C LYS A 269 -2.01 -3.67 -16.22
N PRO A 270 -2.16 -4.90 -15.70
CA PRO A 270 -1.06 -5.66 -15.12
C PRO A 270 -0.14 -6.23 -16.21
N SER A 271 1.14 -6.37 -15.87
CA SER A 271 2.15 -7.10 -16.62
C SER A 271 3.04 -7.88 -15.65
N PHE A 272 3.18 -9.17 -15.91
CA PHE A 272 3.93 -10.10 -15.07
C PHE A 272 5.41 -10.09 -15.46
N ARG A 273 6.29 -10.03 -14.46
CA ARG A 273 7.74 -10.02 -14.58
C ARG A 273 8.32 -11.13 -13.73
N LYS A 274 9.31 -11.85 -14.24
CA LYS A 274 10.00 -12.90 -13.47
C LYS A 274 10.68 -12.32 -12.23
N LEU A 275 10.59 -13.05 -11.13
CA LEU A 275 11.36 -12.82 -9.90
C LEU A 275 12.84 -13.15 -10.13
#